data_AF-W2QNA5-F1
#
_entry.id   AF-W2QNA5-F1
#
_cell.length_a   1.000
_cell.length_b   1.000
_cell.length_c   1.000
_cell.angle_alpha   90.00
_cell.angle_beta   90.00
_cell.angle_gamma   90.00
#
_symmetry.space_group_name_H-M   'P 1'
#
loop_
_entity.id
_entity.type
_entity.pdbx_description
1 polymer ?
#
loop_
_entity_poly.entity_id
_entity_poly.type
_entity_poly.pdbx_seq_one_letter_code
_entity_poly.pdbx_strand_id
1 'polypeptide(L)'
;MVLSRLVLLCCALSAGSVAASIDFPDLSSYSQPCEPFTCRPKRAPAPVKDLEFTANGCGTSGMPISTSTDFQECCDWHDACYSVCGMPKANCEKRLQKCMKAKCKAIRDPTRRDECFSTAKIFYIGANMIACPAYQDAQKEACECVPTENAAAATRERLEYFLEQNGAPEEELEDEAIDTLLKKYKGQEPTMFLRVLKKYPKALKTDLSKTNFMDDIVKSADKDLKKKKKRKVVEKEMPVDEHEEL
;
A
#
# COMPACT_ATOMS: atom_id res chain seq x y z
N MET A 1 -3.84 58.22 -51.65
CA MET A 1 -2.79 57.20 -51.48
C MET A 1 -3.01 56.52 -50.15
N VAL A 2 -3.63 55.34 -50.17
CA VAL A 2 -3.94 54.54 -48.99
C VAL A 2 -2.75 53.62 -48.75
N LEU A 3 -1.91 53.89 -47.76
CA LEU A 3 -0.88 52.93 -47.36
C LEU A 3 -1.44 51.96 -46.33
N SER A 4 -1.42 50.70 -46.74
CA SER A 4 -2.01 49.55 -46.12
C SER A 4 -1.17 49.03 -44.95
N ARG A 5 -1.92 48.58 -43.94
CA ARG A 5 -1.60 47.72 -42.79
C ARG A 5 -0.42 46.76 -42.97
N LEU A 6 0.45 46.69 -41.95
CA LEU A 6 1.09 45.43 -41.55
C LEU A 6 1.41 45.49 -40.04
N VAL A 7 0.47 45.03 -39.21
CA VAL A 7 0.71 44.75 -37.79
C VAL A 7 1.10 43.27 -37.72
N LEU A 8 2.39 42.99 -37.59
CA LEU A 8 2.91 41.66 -37.30
C LEU A 8 2.58 41.30 -35.84
N LEU A 9 1.47 40.59 -35.62
CA LEU A 9 1.26 39.83 -34.39
C LEU A 9 2.15 38.58 -34.44
N CYS A 10 3.35 38.67 -33.85
CA CYS A 10 4.08 37.48 -33.45
C CYS A 10 3.39 36.87 -32.22
N CYS A 11 2.39 36.02 -32.43
CA CYS A 11 1.96 35.07 -31.41
C CYS A 11 3.10 34.06 -31.20
N ALA A 12 3.96 34.33 -30.22
CA ALA A 12 4.85 33.33 -29.69
C ALA A 12 3.99 32.27 -29.00
N LEU A 13 3.70 31.17 -29.70
CA LEU A 13 3.27 29.92 -29.09
C LEU A 13 4.46 29.37 -28.32
N SER A 14 4.63 29.84 -27.08
CA SER A 14 5.40 29.09 -26.10
C SER A 14 4.62 27.81 -25.81
N ALA A 15 4.94 26.74 -26.53
CA ALA A 15 4.63 25.38 -26.11
C ALA A 15 5.37 25.16 -24.79
N GLY A 16 4.74 25.57 -23.69
CA GLY A 16 5.20 25.24 -22.35
C GLY A 16 5.25 23.74 -22.26
N SER A 17 6.45 23.18 -22.21
CA SER A 17 6.67 21.81 -21.80
C SER A 17 6.10 21.73 -20.38
N VAL A 18 4.91 21.16 -20.23
CA VAL A 18 4.34 20.92 -18.91
C VAL A 18 5.18 19.79 -18.33
N ALA A 19 6.33 20.12 -17.75
CA ALA A 19 7.10 19.17 -16.97
C ALA A 19 6.14 18.62 -15.91
N ALA A 20 5.90 17.31 -15.92
CA ALA A 20 5.06 16.69 -14.92
C ALA A 20 5.68 17.01 -13.55
N SER A 21 4.91 17.64 -12.66
CA SER A 21 5.46 18.05 -11.37
C SER A 21 6.00 16.83 -10.62
N ILE A 22 7.20 16.92 -10.05
CA ILE A 22 7.77 15.84 -9.20
C ILE A 22 7.12 15.80 -7.80
N ASP A 23 6.21 16.72 -7.54
CA ASP A 23 5.53 16.88 -6.28
C ASP A 23 4.24 16.06 -6.27
N PHE A 24 4.11 15.28 -5.19
CA PHE A 24 2.92 14.50 -4.92
C PHE A 24 1.86 15.43 -4.34
N PRO A 25 0.57 15.19 -4.63
CA PRO A 25 -0.50 16.00 -4.07
C PRO A 25 -0.48 15.93 -2.54
N ASP A 26 -0.76 17.06 -1.90
CA ASP A 26 -1.13 17.04 -0.48
C ASP A 26 -2.55 16.51 -0.37
N LEU A 27 -2.68 15.33 0.21
CA LEU A 27 -3.95 14.65 0.41
C LEU A 27 -4.43 14.74 1.86
N SER A 28 -3.79 15.54 2.71
CA SER A 28 -4.16 15.67 4.12
C SER A 28 -5.63 16.07 4.33
N SER A 29 -6.21 16.84 3.40
CA SER A 29 -7.64 17.21 3.42
C SER A 29 -8.59 16.14 2.88
N TYR A 30 -8.07 15.11 2.20
CA TYR A 30 -8.84 14.06 1.52
C TYR A 30 -8.58 12.65 2.08
N SER A 31 -7.52 12.48 2.88
CA SER A 31 -7.26 11.23 3.57
C SER A 31 -8.40 10.99 4.55
N GLN A 32 -9.26 10.02 4.26
CA GLN A 32 -10.20 9.55 5.27
C GLN A 32 -9.36 9.05 6.45
N PRO A 33 -9.54 9.59 7.68
CA PRO A 33 -8.85 9.07 8.82
C PRO A 33 -9.38 7.65 9.06
N CYS A 34 -8.60 6.65 8.67
CA CYS A 34 -8.98 5.27 8.93
C CYS A 34 -9.01 5.06 10.44
N GLU A 35 -10.07 4.45 10.93
CA GLU A 35 -10.19 4.19 12.37
C GLU A 35 -9.01 3.31 12.82
N PRO A 36 -8.27 3.72 13.86
CA PRO A 36 -7.21 2.89 14.42
C PRO A 36 -7.80 1.64 15.06
N PHE A 37 -6.98 0.59 15.18
CA PHE A 37 -7.36 -0.58 15.97
C PHE A 37 -7.55 -0.17 17.43
N THR A 38 -8.70 -0.51 18.03
CA THR A 38 -9.05 -0.14 19.39
C THR A 38 -9.51 -1.35 20.19
N CYS A 39 -9.32 -1.29 21.50
CA CYS A 39 -9.73 -2.32 22.44
C CYS A 39 -10.80 -1.79 23.39
N ARG A 40 -11.58 -2.72 23.97
CA ARG A 40 -12.52 -2.40 25.05
C ARG A 40 -11.78 -1.77 26.26
N PRO A 41 -12.48 -1.02 27.13
CA PRO A 41 -11.87 -0.44 28.32
C PRO A 41 -11.08 -1.46 29.15
N LYS A 42 -9.96 -1.01 29.76
CA LYS A 42 -8.98 -1.84 30.51
C LYS A 42 -8.20 -2.86 29.67
N ARG A 43 -8.32 -2.79 28.35
CA ARG A 43 -7.46 -3.54 27.43
C ARG A 43 -6.70 -2.56 26.54
N ALA A 44 -5.51 -2.96 26.10
CA ALA A 44 -4.70 -2.21 25.17
C ALA A 44 -4.34 -3.08 23.96
N PRO A 45 -4.19 -2.49 22.76
CA PRO A 45 -3.60 -3.17 21.63
C PRO A 45 -2.17 -3.61 21.97
N ALA A 46 -1.84 -4.86 21.66
CA ALA A 46 -0.50 -5.42 21.71
C ALA A 46 -0.25 -6.22 20.43
N PRO A 47 1.01 -6.35 19.99
CA PRO A 47 1.31 -7.12 18.79
C PRO A 47 1.10 -8.62 19.05
N VAL A 48 0.47 -9.30 18.10
CA VAL A 48 0.32 -10.76 18.13
C VAL A 48 1.71 -11.41 18.10
N LYS A 49 2.01 -12.24 19.11
CA LYS A 49 3.34 -12.83 19.35
C LYS A 49 3.94 -13.50 18.11
N ASP A 50 3.18 -14.29 17.39
CA ASP A 50 3.66 -15.16 16.31
C ASP A 50 3.25 -14.72 14.90
N LEU A 51 2.71 -13.50 14.75
CA LEU A 51 2.38 -12.91 13.44
C LEU A 51 3.51 -13.07 12.43
N GLU A 52 3.21 -13.60 11.26
CA GLU A 52 4.15 -13.64 10.14
C GLU A 52 4.01 -12.38 9.29
N PHE A 53 5.13 -11.73 8.94
CA PHE A 53 5.11 -10.61 8.02
C PHE A 53 5.01 -11.12 6.59
N THR A 54 3.89 -10.82 5.93
CA THR A 54 3.67 -11.18 4.54
C THR A 54 3.33 -9.95 3.68
N ALA A 55 3.66 -10.03 2.40
CA ALA A 55 3.36 -9.01 1.40
C ALA A 55 2.74 -9.64 0.15
N ASN A 56 1.73 -8.98 -0.40
CA ASN A 56 1.13 -9.37 -1.69
C ASN A 56 1.48 -8.38 -2.82
N GLY A 57 2.25 -7.33 -2.49
CA GLY A 57 2.78 -6.39 -3.46
C GLY A 57 1.82 -5.25 -3.74
N CYS A 58 1.85 -4.74 -4.97
CA CYS A 58 1.13 -3.52 -5.30
C CYS A 58 -0.40 -3.67 -5.49
N GLY A 59 -0.98 -4.84 -5.17
CA GLY A 59 -2.44 -5.06 -5.24
C GLY A 59 -3.06 -4.82 -6.62
N THR A 60 -2.28 -4.88 -7.69
CA THR A 60 -2.73 -4.60 -9.06
C THR A 60 -3.41 -5.81 -9.73
N SER A 61 -3.85 -6.81 -8.96
CA SER A 61 -4.55 -7.98 -9.49
C SER A 61 -5.88 -7.54 -10.10
N GLY A 62 -5.85 -7.10 -11.37
CA GLY A 62 -6.98 -6.52 -12.09
C GLY A 62 -6.67 -5.33 -12.99
N MET A 63 -5.61 -4.58 -12.70
CA MET A 63 -5.19 -3.43 -13.50
C MET A 63 -3.68 -3.54 -13.75
N PRO A 64 -3.24 -4.11 -14.87
CA PRO A 64 -1.83 -4.06 -15.25
C PRO A 64 -1.48 -2.59 -15.50
N ILE A 65 -0.98 -1.90 -14.47
CA ILE A 65 -0.40 -0.58 -14.64
C ILE A 65 0.97 -0.86 -15.24
N SER A 66 1.08 -0.76 -16.57
CA SER A 66 2.37 -0.83 -17.25
C SER A 66 3.19 0.34 -16.76
N THR A 67 4.20 0.05 -15.94
CA THR A 67 5.15 1.04 -15.47
C THR A 67 6.49 0.77 -16.11
N SER A 68 7.21 1.85 -16.41
CA SER A 68 8.62 1.75 -16.80
C SER A 68 9.53 1.38 -15.62
N THR A 69 8.97 1.25 -14.40
CA THR A 69 9.66 1.14 -13.12
C THR A 69 8.95 0.19 -12.17
N ASP A 70 9.67 -0.82 -11.69
CA ASP A 70 9.16 -1.76 -10.72
C ASP A 70 9.04 -1.12 -9.31
N PHE A 71 7.83 -1.07 -8.77
CA PHE A 71 7.51 -0.60 -7.42
C PHE A 71 7.24 -1.74 -6.43
N GLN A 72 7.40 -3.01 -6.81
CA GLN A 72 7.10 -4.18 -5.98
C GLN A 72 7.68 -4.04 -4.57
N GLU A 73 8.98 -3.75 -4.46
CA GLU A 73 9.64 -3.55 -3.15
C GLU A 73 8.99 -2.44 -2.31
N CYS A 74 8.56 -1.33 -2.94
CA CYS A 74 7.90 -0.25 -2.21
C CYS A 74 6.55 -0.67 -1.64
N CYS A 75 5.82 -1.50 -2.38
CA CYS A 75 4.54 -2.04 -1.97
C CYS A 75 4.70 -3.13 -0.91
N ASP A 76 5.67 -4.04 -1.05
CA ASP A 76 5.95 -5.08 -0.04
C ASP A 76 6.28 -4.46 1.32
N TRP A 77 7.06 -3.38 1.33
CA TRP A 77 7.36 -2.63 2.57
C TRP A 77 6.22 -1.75 3.07
N HIS A 78 5.21 -1.48 2.25
CA HIS A 78 3.97 -0.81 2.65
C HIS A 78 3.01 -1.79 3.32
N ASP A 79 2.84 -2.99 2.75
CA ASP A 79 2.13 -4.12 3.37
C ASP A 79 2.73 -4.46 4.73
N ALA A 80 4.06 -4.63 4.79
CA ALA A 80 4.77 -4.87 6.03
C ALA A 80 4.55 -3.76 7.08
N CYS A 81 4.41 -2.51 6.64
CA CYS A 81 4.13 -1.38 7.53
C CYS A 81 2.70 -1.46 8.09
N TYR A 82 1.72 -1.85 7.27
CA TYR A 82 0.34 -2.09 7.70
C TYR A 82 0.25 -3.26 8.68
N SER A 83 1.09 -4.28 8.55
CA SER A 83 1.14 -5.44 9.47
C SER A 83 1.90 -5.18 10.78
N VAL A 84 2.28 -3.93 11.09
CA VAL A 84 2.82 -3.60 12.41
C VAL A 84 1.70 -3.07 13.29
N CYS A 85 1.41 -3.78 14.39
CA CYS A 85 0.35 -3.37 15.31
C CYS A 85 0.54 -1.93 15.80
N GLY A 86 -0.52 -1.13 15.70
CA GLY A 86 -0.56 0.27 16.15
C GLY A 86 0.21 1.24 15.24
N MET A 87 0.71 0.80 14.08
CA MET A 87 1.38 1.68 13.13
C MET A 87 0.39 2.66 12.50
N PRO A 88 0.57 3.98 12.63
CA PRO A 88 -0.31 4.93 11.96
C PRO A 88 -0.23 4.80 10.44
N LYS A 89 -1.37 4.62 9.77
CA LYS A 89 -1.44 4.54 8.30
C LYS A 89 -0.67 5.64 7.58
N ALA A 90 -0.78 6.88 8.05
CA ALA A 90 -0.06 8.04 7.48
C ALA A 90 1.47 7.84 7.45
N ASN A 91 2.04 7.12 8.43
CA ASN A 91 3.46 6.78 8.42
C ASN A 91 3.79 5.82 7.28
N CYS A 92 2.92 4.85 7.00
CA CYS A 92 3.08 3.92 5.89
C CYS A 92 2.97 4.65 4.54
N GLU A 93 2.00 5.56 4.38
CA GLU A 93 1.86 6.33 3.14
C GLU A 93 3.07 7.23 2.85
N LYS A 94 3.58 7.89 3.89
CA LYS A 94 4.79 8.71 3.78
C LYS A 94 5.99 7.87 3.37
N ARG A 95 6.08 6.62 3.83
CA ARG A 95 7.16 5.69 3.46
C ARG A 95 7.00 5.18 2.03
N LEU A 96 5.80 4.84 1.60
CA LEU A 96 5.48 4.46 0.22
C LEU A 96 5.87 5.58 -0.75
N GLN A 97 5.40 6.80 -0.48
CA GLN A 97 5.73 8.00 -1.25
C GLN A 97 7.25 8.20 -1.36
N LYS A 98 7.97 8.12 -0.22
CA LYS A 98 9.42 8.28 -0.20
C LYS A 98 10.14 7.20 -1.02
N CYS A 99 9.69 5.94 -0.93
CA CYS A 99 10.27 4.83 -1.68
C CYS A 99 10.08 5.03 -3.19
N MET A 100 8.85 5.27 -3.63
CA MET A 100 8.54 5.44 -5.05
C MET A 100 9.24 6.69 -5.63
N LYS A 101 9.27 7.81 -4.89
CA LYS A 101 10.02 9.01 -5.29
C LYS A 101 11.51 8.72 -5.46
N ALA A 102 12.11 7.87 -4.61
CA ALA A 102 13.51 7.49 -4.74
C ALA A 102 13.75 6.63 -6.00
N LYS A 103 12.88 5.65 -6.27
CA LYS A 103 12.95 4.82 -7.48
C LYS A 103 12.84 5.68 -8.76
N CYS A 104 11.89 6.61 -8.82
CA CYS A 104 11.76 7.50 -9.99
C CYS A 104 12.95 8.43 -10.19
N LYS A 105 13.52 8.99 -9.12
CA LYS A 105 14.71 9.85 -9.20
C LYS A 105 15.94 9.13 -9.76
N ALA A 106 16.02 7.81 -9.64
CA ALA A 106 17.12 7.03 -10.18
C ALA A 106 17.08 6.87 -11.72
N ILE A 107 15.95 7.21 -12.36
CA ILE A 107 15.77 7.10 -13.81
C ILE A 107 16.41 8.30 -14.50
N ARG A 108 17.33 8.03 -15.43
CA ARG A 108 18.06 9.05 -16.19
C ARG A 108 17.23 9.66 -17.31
N ASP A 109 16.47 8.83 -18.02
CA ASP A 109 15.63 9.27 -19.12
C ASP A 109 14.48 10.15 -18.59
N PRO A 110 14.37 11.42 -19.03
CA PRO A 110 13.37 12.35 -18.52
C PRO A 110 11.93 11.87 -18.73
N THR A 111 11.62 11.33 -19.91
CA THR A 111 10.26 10.87 -20.25
C THR A 111 9.85 9.71 -19.36
N ARG A 112 10.69 8.66 -19.24
CA ARG A 112 10.43 7.52 -18.36
C ARG A 112 10.36 7.92 -16.88
N ARG A 113 11.15 8.91 -16.47
CA ARG A 113 11.12 9.45 -15.11
C ARG A 113 9.79 10.14 -14.81
N ASP A 114 9.29 10.94 -15.74
CA ASP A 114 8.02 11.66 -15.60
C ASP A 114 6.83 10.68 -15.61
N GLU A 115 6.89 9.65 -16.44
CA GLU A 115 5.95 8.51 -16.42
C GLU A 115 5.98 7.80 -15.06
N CYS A 116 7.17 7.50 -14.53
CA CYS A 116 7.33 6.90 -13.21
C CYS A 116 6.67 7.74 -12.11
N PHE A 117 6.92 9.07 -12.11
CA PHE A 117 6.30 9.97 -11.14
C PHE A 117 4.78 9.99 -11.26
N SER A 118 4.26 9.99 -12.49
CA SER A 118 2.83 9.94 -12.75
C SER A 118 2.20 8.68 -12.17
N THR A 119 2.83 7.51 -12.37
CA THR A 119 2.36 6.27 -11.76
C THR A 119 2.50 6.27 -10.24
N ALA A 120 3.64 6.72 -9.71
CA ALA A 120 3.86 6.77 -8.26
C ALA A 120 2.79 7.62 -7.56
N LYS A 121 2.37 8.73 -8.17
CA LYS A 121 1.26 9.55 -7.67
C LYS A 121 -0.06 8.78 -7.64
N ILE A 122 -0.38 8.00 -8.67
CA ILE A 122 -1.59 7.17 -8.71
C ILE A 122 -1.58 6.18 -7.54
N PHE A 123 -0.47 5.47 -7.31
CA PHE A 123 -0.32 4.57 -6.16
C PHE A 123 -0.50 5.29 -4.83
N TYR A 124 0.15 6.45 -4.65
CA TYR A 124 0.03 7.24 -3.42
C TYR A 124 -1.40 7.75 -3.19
N ILE A 125 -2.07 8.23 -4.23
CA ILE A 125 -3.48 8.66 -4.15
C ILE A 125 -4.37 7.47 -3.76
N GLY A 126 -4.21 6.34 -4.44
CA GLY A 126 -4.94 5.11 -4.13
C GLY A 126 -4.74 4.69 -2.67
N ALA A 127 -3.49 4.57 -2.24
CA ALA A 127 -3.19 4.19 -0.87
C ALA A 127 -3.82 5.15 0.15
N ASN A 128 -3.83 6.48 -0.10
CA ASN A 128 -4.49 7.44 0.80
C ASN A 128 -6.02 7.38 0.79
N MET A 129 -6.66 7.15 -0.36
CA MET A 129 -8.11 7.31 -0.51
C MET A 129 -8.91 6.02 -0.33
N ILE A 130 -8.36 4.86 -0.69
CA ILE A 130 -9.12 3.60 -0.79
C ILE A 130 -8.55 2.46 0.06
N ALA A 131 -7.39 2.64 0.71
CA ALA A 131 -6.72 1.56 1.42
C ALA A 131 -7.11 1.42 2.91
N CYS A 132 -8.14 2.12 3.41
CA CYS A 132 -8.58 1.93 4.80
C CYS A 132 -8.96 0.48 5.11
N PRO A 133 -9.74 -0.25 4.27
CA PRO A 133 -10.07 -1.64 4.55
C PRO A 133 -8.82 -2.53 4.67
N ALA A 134 -7.89 -2.43 3.70
CA ALA A 134 -6.64 -3.20 3.74
C ALA A 134 -5.78 -2.88 4.98
N TYR A 135 -5.68 -1.60 5.34
CA TYR A 135 -5.00 -1.19 6.58
C TYR A 135 -5.68 -1.76 7.83
N GLN A 136 -7.00 -1.66 7.92
CA GLN A 136 -7.75 -2.13 9.09
C GLN A 136 -7.69 -3.64 9.24
N ASP A 137 -7.75 -4.39 8.14
CA ASP A 137 -7.65 -5.84 8.18
C ASP A 137 -6.24 -6.29 8.57
N ALA A 138 -5.19 -5.66 8.02
CA ALA A 138 -3.82 -5.89 8.47
C ALA A 138 -3.61 -5.55 9.96
N GLN A 139 -4.25 -4.49 10.47
CA GLN A 139 -4.19 -4.16 11.90
C GLN A 139 -4.94 -5.17 12.77
N LYS A 140 -6.06 -5.73 12.30
CA LYS A 140 -6.79 -6.81 13.02
C LYS A 140 -5.99 -8.10 13.09
N GLU A 141 -5.20 -8.41 12.06
CA GLU A 141 -4.28 -9.55 12.08
C GLU A 141 -3.07 -9.28 12.98
N ALA A 142 -2.54 -8.06 12.95
CA ALA A 142 -1.31 -7.73 13.64
C ALA A 142 -1.48 -7.45 15.13
N CYS A 143 -2.67 -6.99 15.54
CA CYS A 143 -2.98 -6.62 16.91
C CYS A 143 -3.92 -7.62 17.59
N GLU A 144 -3.65 -7.86 18.87
CA GLU A 144 -4.61 -8.43 19.80
C GLU A 144 -4.88 -7.47 20.96
N CYS A 145 -6.01 -7.66 21.63
CA CYS A 145 -6.33 -6.90 22.83
C CYS A 145 -5.90 -7.69 24.06
N VAL A 146 -4.97 -7.17 24.85
CA VAL A 146 -4.53 -7.75 26.13
C VAL A 146 -4.93 -6.85 27.31
N PRO A 147 -4.98 -7.33 28.57
CA PRO A 147 -5.09 -6.44 29.73
C PRO A 147 -4.04 -5.32 29.66
N THR A 148 -4.41 -4.08 30.00
CA THR A 148 -3.52 -2.92 29.82
C THR A 148 -2.18 -3.10 30.52
N GLU A 149 -2.17 -3.71 31.70
CA GLU A 149 -0.98 -4.06 32.48
C GLU A 149 -0.05 -5.06 31.77
N ASN A 150 -0.57 -5.86 30.85
CA ASN A 150 0.18 -6.89 30.12
C ASN A 150 0.73 -6.41 28.76
N ALA A 151 0.36 -5.21 28.30
CA ALA A 151 0.74 -4.74 26.96
C ALA A 151 2.26 -4.63 26.76
N ALA A 152 2.98 -4.22 27.80
CA ALA A 152 4.44 -4.16 27.77
C ALA A 152 5.07 -5.57 27.69
N ALA A 153 4.53 -6.52 28.45
CA ALA A 153 4.98 -7.92 28.42
C ALA A 153 4.74 -8.55 27.04
N ALA A 154 3.54 -8.40 26.47
CA ALA A 154 3.22 -8.90 25.13
C ALA A 154 4.12 -8.28 24.04
N THR A 155 4.48 -7.00 24.18
CA THR A 155 5.45 -6.34 23.29
C THR A 155 6.84 -6.99 23.39
N ARG A 156 7.30 -7.28 24.60
CA ARG A 156 8.58 -7.98 24.83
C ARG A 156 8.56 -9.38 24.24
N GLU A 157 7.53 -10.17 24.54
CA GLU A 157 7.38 -11.54 24.05
C GLU A 157 7.36 -11.63 22.52
N ARG A 158 6.73 -10.65 21.85
CA ARG A 158 6.77 -10.54 20.40
C ARG A 158 8.17 -10.24 19.88
N LEU A 159 8.90 -9.30 20.52
CA LEU A 159 10.24 -8.93 20.11
C LEU A 159 11.20 -10.12 20.22
N GLU A 160 11.19 -10.81 21.36
CA GLU A 160 11.95 -12.05 21.59
C GLU A 160 11.64 -13.09 20.53
N TYR A 161 10.35 -13.43 20.37
CA TYR A 161 9.92 -14.42 19.39
C TYR A 161 10.40 -14.05 17.98
N PHE A 162 10.25 -12.79 17.58
CA PHE A 162 10.70 -12.34 16.27
C PHE A 162 12.21 -12.50 16.10
N LEU A 163 13.02 -12.10 17.08
CA LEU A 163 14.48 -12.19 17.01
C LEU A 163 14.94 -13.65 16.94
N GLU A 164 14.38 -14.52 17.79
CA GLU A 164 14.68 -15.96 17.81
C GLU A 164 14.36 -16.62 16.46
N GLN A 165 13.14 -16.43 15.96
CA GLN A 165 12.70 -17.07 14.71
C GLN A 165 13.48 -16.60 13.48
N ASN A 166 14.14 -15.44 13.56
CA ASN A 166 14.92 -14.88 12.47
C ASN A 166 16.44 -15.02 12.67
N GLY A 167 16.87 -15.84 13.63
CA GLY A 167 18.28 -16.17 13.84
C GLY A 167 19.10 -14.96 14.27
N ALA A 168 18.55 -14.12 15.15
CA ALA A 168 19.30 -13.05 15.77
C ALA A 168 20.53 -13.62 16.51
N PRO A 169 21.69 -12.93 16.51
CA PRO A 169 22.84 -13.30 17.32
C PRO A 169 22.47 -13.38 18.81
N GLU A 170 23.17 -14.24 19.56
CA GLU A 170 22.94 -14.45 21.00
C GLU A 170 23.01 -13.12 21.77
N GLU A 171 23.91 -12.21 21.38
CA GLU A 171 24.04 -10.89 22.04
C GLU A 171 22.80 -9.98 21.88
N GLU A 172 21.96 -10.23 20.88
CA GLU A 172 20.69 -9.50 20.68
C GLU A 172 19.52 -10.14 21.42
N LEU A 173 19.67 -11.38 21.86
CA LEU A 173 18.67 -12.14 22.62
C LEU A 173 18.85 -11.97 24.14
N GLU A 174 19.99 -11.42 24.58
CA GLU A 174 20.23 -11.08 25.98
C GLU A 174 19.19 -10.09 26.53
N ASP A 175 18.73 -10.30 27.76
CA ASP A 175 17.72 -9.48 28.42
C ASP A 175 18.09 -7.98 28.42
N GLU A 176 19.36 -7.66 28.69
CA GLU A 176 19.87 -6.28 28.71
C GLU A 176 19.76 -5.60 27.32
N ALA A 177 19.98 -6.35 26.24
CA ALA A 177 19.90 -5.84 24.87
C ALA A 177 18.44 -5.58 24.47
N ILE A 178 17.55 -6.51 24.80
CA ILE A 178 16.10 -6.40 24.60
C ILE A 178 15.56 -5.21 25.39
N ASP A 179 15.87 -5.12 26.68
CA ASP A 179 15.41 -4.04 27.56
C ASP A 179 15.93 -2.67 27.11
N THR A 180 17.19 -2.61 26.66
CA THR A 180 17.78 -1.40 26.07
C THR A 180 17.02 -0.98 24.81
N LEU A 181 16.67 -1.92 23.94
CA LEU A 181 15.92 -1.66 22.72
C LEU A 181 14.50 -1.18 23.03
N LEU A 182 13.78 -1.87 23.92
CA LEU A 182 12.43 -1.48 24.35
C LEU A 182 12.42 -0.09 25.00
N LYS A 183 13.39 0.19 25.87
CA LYS A 183 13.55 1.51 26.51
C LYS A 183 13.80 2.62 25.49
N LYS A 184 14.64 2.36 24.48
CA LYS A 184 14.93 3.31 23.39
C LYS A 184 13.70 3.68 22.57
N TYR A 185 12.75 2.78 22.42
CA TYR A 185 11.54 2.96 21.62
C TYR A 185 10.25 3.02 22.44
N LYS A 186 10.31 3.34 23.73
CA LYS A 186 9.12 3.49 24.57
C LYS A 186 8.15 4.52 23.98
N GLY A 187 6.91 4.11 23.70
CA GLY A 187 5.89 4.90 22.99
C GLY A 187 6.07 4.98 21.47
N GLN A 188 7.06 4.29 20.91
CA GLN A 188 7.36 4.19 19.48
C GLN A 188 7.60 2.73 19.06
N GLU A 189 6.99 1.78 19.77
CA GLU A 189 7.09 0.34 19.56
C GLU A 189 6.75 -0.08 18.11
N PRO A 190 5.74 0.51 17.43
CA PRO A 190 5.50 0.21 16.01
C PRO A 190 6.72 0.59 15.13
N THR A 191 7.38 1.70 15.43
CA THR A 191 8.60 2.10 14.71
C THR A 191 9.76 1.16 14.98
N MET A 192 9.87 0.63 16.20
CA MET A 192 10.84 -0.39 16.58
C MET A 192 10.65 -1.65 15.74
N PHE A 193 9.46 -2.25 15.73
CA PHE A 193 9.20 -3.49 14.99
C PHE A 193 9.48 -3.35 13.50
N LEU A 194 9.10 -2.23 12.89
CA LEU A 194 9.39 -2.01 11.48
C LEU A 194 10.89 -1.81 11.18
N ARG A 195 11.67 -1.34 12.16
CA ARG A 195 13.14 -1.26 12.05
C ARG A 195 13.80 -2.61 12.27
N VAL A 196 13.30 -3.39 13.22
CA VAL A 196 13.76 -4.78 13.45
C VAL A 196 13.47 -5.62 12.22
N LEU A 197 12.28 -5.56 11.63
CA LEU A 197 11.96 -6.23 10.37
C LEU A 197 12.92 -5.84 9.23
N LYS A 198 13.30 -4.55 9.14
CA LYS A 198 14.30 -4.09 8.16
C LYS A 198 15.70 -4.66 8.37
N LYS A 199 16.06 -4.97 9.61
CA LYS A 199 17.32 -5.64 9.95
C LYS A 199 17.29 -7.12 9.54
N TYR A 200 16.10 -7.73 9.60
CA TYR A 200 15.84 -9.12 9.21
C TYR A 200 14.92 -9.20 7.98
N PRO A 201 15.32 -8.68 6.80
CA PRO A 201 14.42 -8.51 5.66
C PRO A 201 13.89 -9.83 5.08
N LYS A 202 14.57 -10.96 5.34
CA LYS A 202 14.11 -12.30 4.95
C LYS A 202 12.86 -12.74 5.71
N ALA A 203 12.53 -12.08 6.83
CA ALA A 203 11.32 -12.34 7.60
C ALA A 203 10.06 -11.86 6.87
N LEU A 204 10.19 -10.93 5.91
CA LEU A 204 9.10 -10.50 5.05
C LEU A 204 8.94 -11.51 3.91
N LYS A 205 7.88 -12.31 3.96
CA LYS A 205 7.59 -13.33 2.95
C LYS A 205 6.59 -12.83 1.93
N THR A 206 6.72 -13.27 0.69
CA THR A 206 5.69 -13.03 -0.32
C THR A 206 4.53 -14.00 -0.12
N ASP A 207 3.31 -13.48 -0.06
CA ASP A 207 2.08 -14.24 -0.02
C ASP A 207 1.09 -13.66 -1.04
N LEU A 208 1.09 -14.25 -2.24
CA LEU A 208 0.18 -13.87 -3.32
C LEU A 208 -1.26 -14.34 -3.08
N SER A 209 -1.49 -15.18 -2.05
CA SER A 209 -2.83 -15.65 -1.70
C SER A 209 -3.58 -14.66 -0.81
N LYS A 210 -2.86 -13.77 -0.10
CA LYS A 210 -3.46 -12.64 0.59
C LYS A 210 -4.09 -11.71 -0.42
N THR A 211 -5.40 -11.55 -0.29
CA THR A 211 -6.20 -10.69 -1.16
C THR A 211 -6.77 -9.57 -0.32
N ASN A 212 -6.66 -8.36 -0.83
CA ASN A 212 -7.19 -7.19 -0.18
C ASN A 212 -8.59 -6.90 -0.74
N PHE A 213 -9.34 -6.02 -0.06
CA PHE A 213 -10.66 -5.56 -0.49
C PHE A 213 -10.74 -5.18 -1.99
N MET A 214 -9.66 -4.58 -2.54
CA MET A 214 -9.63 -4.21 -3.95
C MET A 214 -9.54 -5.44 -4.88
N ASP A 215 -8.79 -6.47 -4.49
CA ASP A 215 -8.73 -7.74 -5.23
C ASP A 215 -10.11 -8.41 -5.27
N ASP A 216 -10.87 -8.32 -4.18
CA ASP A 216 -12.23 -8.84 -4.11
C ASP A 216 -13.21 -8.04 -4.99
N ILE A 217 -13.09 -6.71 -5.01
CA ILE A 217 -13.84 -5.87 -5.94
C ILE A 217 -13.52 -6.25 -7.39
N VAL A 218 -12.25 -6.36 -7.77
CA VAL A 218 -11.89 -6.76 -9.14
C VAL A 218 -12.43 -8.15 -9.45
N LYS A 219 -12.19 -9.13 -8.57
CA LYS A 219 -12.66 -10.51 -8.78
C LYS A 219 -14.17 -10.59 -8.92
N SER A 220 -14.92 -9.81 -8.14
CA SER A 220 -16.38 -9.73 -8.25
C SER A 220 -16.82 -9.09 -9.57
N ALA A 221 -16.20 -7.97 -9.98
CA ALA A 221 -16.47 -7.32 -11.26
C ALA A 221 -16.16 -8.25 -12.45
N ASP A 222 -15.06 -8.99 -12.39
CA ASP A 222 -14.69 -9.99 -13.40
C ASP A 222 -15.70 -11.14 -13.47
N LYS A 223 -16.16 -11.63 -12.31
CA LYS A 223 -17.23 -12.65 -12.24
C LYS A 223 -18.52 -12.12 -12.87
N ASP A 224 -18.89 -10.87 -12.60
CA ASP A 224 -20.08 -10.24 -13.16
C ASP A 224 -19.98 -10.02 -14.67
N LEU A 225 -18.81 -9.60 -15.18
CA LEU A 225 -18.55 -9.48 -16.60
C LEU A 225 -18.62 -10.84 -17.31
N LYS A 226 -18.03 -11.89 -16.71
CA LYS A 226 -18.11 -13.27 -17.24
C LYS A 226 -19.54 -13.79 -17.23
N LYS A 227 -20.32 -13.49 -16.18
CA LYS A 227 -21.74 -13.85 -16.08
C LYS A 227 -22.60 -13.11 -17.12
N LYS A 228 -22.35 -11.82 -17.35
CA LYS A 228 -23.00 -11.03 -18.41
C LYS A 228 -22.67 -11.56 -19.81
N LYS A 229 -21.40 -11.92 -20.07
CA LYS A 229 -21.00 -12.55 -21.34
C LYS A 229 -21.69 -13.90 -21.55
N LYS A 230 -21.73 -14.77 -20.53
CA LYS A 230 -22.46 -16.05 -20.62
C LYS A 230 -23.95 -15.88 -20.90
N ARG A 231 -24.61 -14.91 -20.24
CA ARG A 231 -26.03 -14.61 -20.50
C ARG A 231 -26.29 -14.13 -21.94
N LYS A 232 -25.44 -13.25 -22.47
CA LYS A 232 -25.54 -12.79 -23.88
C LYS A 232 -25.31 -13.90 -24.90
N VAL A 233 -24.48 -14.90 -24.59
CA VAL A 233 -24.27 -16.07 -25.47
C VAL A 233 -25.52 -16.95 -25.47
N VAL A 234 -26.07 -17.25 -24.29
CA VAL A 234 -27.30 -18.06 -24.15
C VAL A 234 -28.51 -17.39 -24.83
N GLU A 235 -28.65 -16.06 -24.70
CA GLU A 235 -29.74 -15.30 -25.34
C GLU A 235 -29.60 -15.27 -26.88
N LYS A 236 -28.38 -15.40 -27.41
CA LYS A 236 -28.11 -15.46 -28.86
C LYS A 236 -28.26 -16.88 -29.43
N GLU A 237 -28.25 -17.90 -28.57
CA GLU A 237 -28.43 -19.32 -28.94
C GLU A 237 -29.88 -19.80 -28.77
N MET A 238 -30.80 -18.93 -28.35
CA MET A 238 -32.24 -19.26 -28.38
C MET A 238 -32.71 -19.29 -29.85
N PRO A 239 -33.20 -20.43 -30.37
CA PRO A 239 -33.74 -20.48 -31.71
C PRO A 239 -35.02 -19.64 -31.77
N VAL A 240 -35.11 -18.77 -32.78
CA VAL A 240 -36.38 -18.16 -33.17
C VAL A 240 -37.26 -19.30 -33.65
N ASP A 241 -38.36 -19.55 -32.94
CA ASP A 241 -39.37 -20.53 -33.32
C ASP A 241 -40.10 -20.00 -34.56
N GLU A 242 -39.61 -20.39 -35.75
CA GLU A 242 -40.30 -20.16 -37.02
C GLU A 242 -41.42 -21.19 -37.15
N HIS A 243 -42.62 -20.92 -36.61
CA HIS A 243 -43.85 -21.50 -37.13
C HIS A 243 -45.09 -20.64 -36.80
N GLU A 244 -45.51 -19.82 -37.77
CA GLU A 244 -46.94 -19.64 -38.10
C GLU A 244 -47.11 -18.98 -39.49
N GLU A 245 -47.03 -19.80 -40.55
CA GLU A 245 -47.84 -19.60 -41.76
C GLU A 245 -48.39 -20.96 -42.19
N LEU A 246 -49.70 -21.17 -41.96
CA LEU A 246 -50.70 -21.75 -42.88
C LEU A 246 -52.07 -21.87 -42.18
#